data_AF-A0A1F6GXB2-F1
#
_entry.id   AF-A0A1F6GXB2-F1
#
_cell.length_a   1.000
_cell.length_b   1.000
_cell.length_c   1.000
_cell.angle_alpha   90.00
_cell.angle_beta   90.00
_cell.angle_gamma   90.00
#
_symmetry.space_group_name_H-M   'P 1'
#
loop_
_entity.id
_entity.type
_entity.pdbx_description
1 polymer ?
#
loop_
_entity_poly.entity_id
_entity_poly.type
_entity_poly.pdbx_seq_one_letter_code
_entity_poly.pdbx_strand_id
1 'polypeptide(L)'
;MDPNKNDQTSTTSHVVVPSLPDNQDSSATQAPVVQTPPVSPFVAQESPISSAQQQAVHQSAFAEMNSPLPHQLPPNEKPGRKINTKLAIGALIVLALVALPTTIYLTQQQQTVQQQAAPTDDKIVAVYNGENITRADVQALAEEWYPTNEIDSQALQDALDVLLERKILDKEKTDKNINISQEEIQAKIDSDSLSFKEAEYAVLKDLVTQQEVKNWQVYTIGFWQPSTSDLAELTEEEKAERIQILSTGKSMINEAKTRLENDESAFSIAKSLLSKNPNFRGVLAVNGYQIQLDSEGSPEFEDPKTYTHQTKGIGQPFYDTIYSLKQAGEVKLNNPPDGSGADAIKLVSTNDSAFNTYENWLADKKKTAVINGL
;
A
#
# COMPACT_ATOMS: atom_id res chain seq x y z
N MET A 1 8.02 -26.92 -63.67
CA MET A 1 8.26 -26.34 -65.01
C MET A 1 8.01 -24.85 -64.89
N ASP A 2 9.08 -24.09 -64.75
CA ASP A 2 9.19 -22.67 -65.12
C ASP A 2 9.66 -22.60 -66.61
N PRO A 3 9.64 -21.48 -67.37
CA PRO A 3 9.85 -20.09 -66.90
C PRO A 3 9.20 -18.91 -67.69
N ASN A 4 9.34 -17.72 -67.10
CA ASN A 4 9.66 -16.39 -67.70
C ASN A 4 8.70 -15.64 -68.63
N LYS A 5 8.27 -14.46 -68.16
CA LYS A 5 8.67 -13.19 -68.79
C LYS A 5 8.75 -12.03 -67.78
N ASN A 6 9.98 -11.55 -67.59
CA ASN A 6 10.36 -10.28 -66.95
C ASN A 6 9.97 -9.09 -67.85
N ASP A 7 9.65 -7.95 -67.23
CA ASP A 7 10.24 -6.66 -67.62
C ASP A 7 10.36 -5.76 -66.38
N GLN A 8 11.59 -5.28 -66.15
CA GLN A 8 11.96 -4.28 -65.16
C GLN A 8 11.84 -2.88 -65.78
N THR A 9 11.49 -1.86 -65.00
CA THR A 9 12.14 -0.54 -65.05
C THR A 9 11.98 0.19 -63.71
N SER A 10 13.09 0.76 -63.25
CA SER A 10 13.29 1.47 -61.99
C SER A 10 12.99 2.98 -62.07
N THR A 11 13.05 3.62 -60.89
CA THR A 11 13.28 5.07 -60.58
C THR A 11 12.09 6.01 -60.81
N THR A 12 11.71 6.95 -59.92
CA THR A 12 12.51 7.83 -59.05
C THR A 12 11.67 8.38 -57.89
N SER A 13 12.30 8.55 -56.72
CA SER A 13 11.79 9.27 -55.55
C SER A 13 11.57 10.77 -55.82
N HIS A 14 10.49 11.35 -55.30
CA HIS A 14 10.41 12.80 -55.07
C HIS A 14 9.90 13.07 -53.65
N VAL A 15 10.83 13.54 -52.82
CA VAL A 15 10.62 14.21 -51.55
C VAL A 15 10.11 15.62 -51.88
N VAL A 16 8.97 16.02 -51.32
CA VAL A 16 8.47 17.41 -51.40
C VAL A 16 8.73 18.09 -50.05
N VAL A 17 9.68 19.01 -50.06
CA VAL A 17 9.92 20.00 -49.00
C VAL A 17 9.17 21.27 -49.37
N PRO A 18 8.34 21.87 -48.49
CA PRO A 18 7.85 23.23 -48.70
C PRO A 18 8.88 24.25 -48.21
N SER A 19 9.33 25.09 -49.15
CA SER A 19 10.20 26.25 -48.90
C SER A 19 9.40 27.47 -48.41
N LEU A 20 9.99 28.25 -47.51
CA LEU A 20 9.52 29.59 -47.12
C LEU A 20 9.50 30.57 -48.32
N PRO A 21 8.66 31.60 -48.29
CA PRO A 21 8.91 32.86 -48.99
C PRO A 21 9.41 33.98 -48.06
N ASP A 22 10.32 34.79 -48.61
CA ASP A 22 10.97 35.97 -48.05
C ASP A 22 10.06 37.21 -47.91
N ASN A 23 10.53 38.12 -47.04
CA ASN A 23 10.02 39.46 -46.69
C ASN A 23 9.73 40.41 -47.87
N GLN A 24 8.70 41.27 -47.75
CA GLN A 24 8.86 42.74 -47.70
C GLN A 24 7.57 43.54 -47.33
N ASP A 25 7.79 44.45 -46.36
CA ASP A 25 7.26 45.81 -46.14
C ASP A 25 5.83 46.16 -45.66
N SER A 26 5.85 46.75 -44.44
CA SER A 26 5.15 47.95 -43.94
C SER A 26 3.64 48.16 -44.10
N SER A 27 2.92 48.12 -42.97
CA SER A 27 2.02 49.21 -42.54
C SER A 27 1.63 49.07 -41.07
N ALA A 28 1.74 50.19 -40.35
CA ALA A 28 1.46 50.34 -38.92
C ALA A 28 -0.01 50.12 -38.56
N THR A 29 -0.28 49.46 -37.44
CA THR A 29 -1.46 49.73 -36.60
C THR A 29 -1.14 49.37 -35.14
N GLN A 30 -1.12 50.38 -34.28
CA GLN A 30 -1.03 50.26 -32.83
C GLN A 30 -2.35 49.72 -32.25
N ALA A 31 -2.27 48.85 -31.23
CA ALA A 31 -3.30 48.61 -30.21
C ALA A 31 -2.63 47.94 -28.98
N PRO A 32 -3.24 47.97 -27.77
CA PRO A 32 -2.84 48.90 -26.71
C PRO A 32 -2.15 48.23 -25.51
N VAL A 33 -1.38 49.04 -24.80
CA VAL A 33 -0.78 48.76 -23.50
C VAL A 33 -1.89 48.59 -22.44
N VAL A 34 -1.99 47.41 -21.85
CA VAL A 34 -2.79 47.19 -20.63
C VAL A 34 -1.96 47.64 -19.43
N GLN A 35 -2.40 48.73 -18.81
CA GLN A 35 -1.88 49.22 -17.53
C GLN A 35 -2.32 48.30 -16.40
N THR A 36 -1.38 47.74 -15.65
CA THR A 36 -1.63 47.14 -14.33
C THR A 36 -1.63 48.24 -13.26
N PRO A 37 -2.58 48.24 -12.30
CA PRO A 37 -2.56 49.19 -11.19
C PRO A 37 -1.51 48.79 -10.14
N PRO A 38 -0.92 49.75 -9.40
CA PRO A 38 0.06 49.44 -8.35
C PRO A 38 -0.66 48.95 -7.08
N VAL A 39 -0.26 47.79 -6.58
CA VAL A 39 -0.65 47.33 -5.23
C VAL A 39 0.34 47.93 -4.24
N SER A 40 -0.18 48.73 -3.30
CA SER A 40 0.59 49.32 -2.20
C SER A 40 1.01 48.25 -1.18
N PRO A 41 2.17 48.38 -0.52
CA PRO A 41 2.63 47.42 0.48
C PRO A 41 1.80 47.55 1.76
N PHE A 42 1.19 46.45 2.19
CA PHE A 42 0.56 46.37 3.50
C PHE A 42 1.65 46.18 4.57
N VAL A 43 1.76 47.17 5.45
CA VAL A 43 2.59 47.15 6.66
C VAL A 43 1.88 46.28 7.70
N ALA A 44 2.51 45.21 8.17
CA ALA A 44 2.12 44.54 9.40
C ALA A 44 3.06 45.00 10.53
N GLN A 45 2.49 45.75 11.47
CA GLN A 45 3.14 46.16 12.71
C GLN A 45 3.52 44.94 13.57
N GLU A 46 4.78 44.90 13.96
CA GLU A 46 5.24 44.18 15.14
C GLU A 46 4.65 44.81 16.42
N SER A 47 4.31 43.97 17.40
CA SER A 47 4.60 44.20 18.82
C SER A 47 4.26 42.95 19.67
N PRO A 48 4.90 42.79 20.85
CA PRO A 48 5.54 41.52 21.22
C PRO A 48 5.00 40.95 22.56
N ILE A 49 5.81 40.06 23.18
CA ILE A 49 5.78 39.47 24.54
C ILE A 49 5.51 37.96 24.48
N SER A 50 6.21 37.06 25.17
CA SER A 50 7.52 37.04 25.84
C SER A 50 7.68 35.60 26.35
N SER A 51 8.86 35.04 26.08
CA SER A 51 9.66 34.10 26.88
C SER A 51 9.14 33.54 28.22
N ALA A 52 9.26 32.21 28.32
CA ALA A 52 9.83 31.37 29.41
C ALA A 52 8.96 30.10 29.55
N GLN A 53 9.44 28.86 29.46
CA GLN A 53 10.67 28.20 29.93
C GLN A 53 10.99 27.03 28.95
N GLN A 54 12.22 26.89 28.42
CA GLN A 54 13.33 26.07 28.99
C GLN A 54 12.89 24.62 29.27
N GLN A 55 13.57 23.54 28.90
CA GLN A 55 14.89 23.13 28.39
C GLN A 55 14.67 21.64 27.98
N ALA A 56 15.39 20.94 27.10
CA ALA A 56 16.82 20.81 26.92
C ALA A 56 17.01 20.00 25.58
N VAL A 57 17.97 20.33 24.69
CA VAL A 57 19.31 19.67 24.57
C VAL A 57 19.20 18.26 23.95
N HIS A 58 19.84 17.80 22.86
CA HIS A 58 20.80 18.24 21.82
C HIS A 58 20.64 17.21 20.66
N GLN A 59 20.50 17.59 19.40
CA GLN A 59 21.55 17.74 18.36
C GLN A 59 22.61 16.63 18.21
N SER A 60 22.60 16.03 17.00
CA SER A 60 23.74 15.72 16.10
C SER A 60 24.53 14.40 16.26
N ALA A 61 24.16 13.44 15.41
CA ALA A 61 24.92 12.90 14.27
C ALA A 61 26.46 12.66 14.33
N PHE A 62 26.81 11.50 13.73
CA PHE A 62 28.06 11.06 13.06
C PHE A 62 29.11 10.22 13.81
N ALA A 63 29.37 9.05 13.19
CA ALA A 63 30.63 8.29 13.05
C ALA A 63 31.24 7.69 14.34
N GLU A 64 31.89 6.53 14.41
CA GLU A 64 32.61 5.74 13.41
C GLU A 64 32.96 4.35 14.02
N MET A 65 33.02 3.34 13.16
CA MET A 65 33.89 2.14 13.18
C MET A 65 34.39 1.53 14.51
N ASN A 66 34.13 0.21 14.69
CA ASN A 66 35.18 -0.82 14.68
C ASN A 66 34.59 -2.24 14.91
N SER A 67 34.85 -3.15 13.97
CA SER A 67 34.92 -4.62 14.15
C SER A 67 36.36 -4.99 14.59
N PRO A 68 36.66 -6.10 15.32
CA PRO A 68 36.38 -7.48 14.87
C PRO A 68 36.07 -8.56 15.95
N LEU A 69 35.59 -9.71 15.45
CA LEU A 69 35.47 -11.09 16.02
C LEU A 69 36.71 -11.56 16.85
N PRO A 70 36.62 -12.56 17.78
CA PRO A 70 36.27 -13.96 17.43
C PRO A 70 35.55 -14.85 18.47
N HIS A 71 35.10 -16.00 17.96
CA HIS A 71 34.49 -17.17 18.63
C HIS A 71 35.36 -17.84 19.72
N GLN A 72 34.70 -18.43 20.73
CA GLN A 72 35.22 -19.54 21.54
C GLN A 72 34.17 -20.66 21.68
N LEU A 73 34.55 -21.87 21.27
CA LEU A 73 33.90 -23.16 21.57
C LEU A 73 34.41 -23.68 22.94
N PRO A 74 33.61 -24.42 23.72
CA PRO A 74 34.13 -25.26 24.80
C PRO A 74 34.52 -26.68 24.32
N PRO A 75 35.41 -27.37 25.05
CA PRO A 75 36.12 -28.57 24.59
C PRO A 75 35.38 -29.90 24.83
N ASN A 76 35.93 -30.93 24.18
CA ASN A 76 35.51 -32.31 24.07
C ASN A 76 36.34 -33.21 25.02
N GLU A 77 35.71 -34.10 25.80
CA GLU A 77 36.34 -35.36 26.26
C GLU A 77 35.32 -36.52 26.37
N LYS A 78 35.69 -37.67 25.79
CA LYS A 78 35.19 -39.06 25.99
C LYS A 78 36.30 -39.83 26.77
N PRO A 79 36.22 -41.15 27.17
CA PRO A 79 35.26 -42.21 26.81
C PRO A 79 34.87 -43.25 27.90
N GLY A 80 33.82 -44.06 27.59
CA GLY A 80 33.88 -45.53 27.75
C GLY A 80 33.03 -46.21 28.83
N ARG A 81 32.07 -47.05 28.43
CA ARG A 81 32.09 -48.53 28.65
C ARG A 81 30.94 -49.21 27.89
N LYS A 82 31.24 -50.35 27.27
CA LYS A 82 30.34 -51.20 26.47
C LYS A 82 29.57 -52.18 27.37
N ILE A 83 28.29 -52.43 27.09
CA ILE A 83 27.66 -53.75 27.29
C ILE A 83 26.58 -53.95 26.20
N ASN A 84 26.74 -55.01 25.42
CA ASN A 84 25.72 -55.54 24.48
C ASN A 84 24.76 -56.47 25.24
N THR A 85 23.50 -56.63 24.78
CA THR A 85 22.88 -57.92 24.37
C THR A 85 21.35 -57.80 24.21
N LYS A 86 20.92 -57.99 22.96
CA LYS A 86 19.73 -58.69 22.44
C LYS A 86 18.45 -58.87 23.31
N LEU A 87 17.34 -58.40 22.71
CA LEU A 87 16.14 -59.19 22.35
C LEU A 87 15.42 -59.96 23.48
N ALA A 88 14.21 -59.51 23.84
CA ALA A 88 12.95 -60.25 23.67
C ALA A 88 11.89 -59.91 24.75
N ILE A 89 10.72 -59.46 24.24
CA ILE A 89 9.37 -59.84 24.68
C ILE A 89 8.90 -59.38 26.07
N GLY A 90 7.80 -58.62 26.08
CA GLY A 90 6.93 -58.57 27.26
C GLY A 90 6.05 -57.34 27.33
N ALA A 91 5.04 -57.26 26.46
CA ALA A 91 3.92 -56.35 26.65
C ALA A 91 3.29 -56.60 28.04
N LEU A 92 3.50 -55.70 29.02
CA LEU A 92 2.67 -55.43 30.21
C LEU A 92 3.37 -54.57 31.31
N ILE A 93 4.14 -53.52 30.97
CA ILE A 93 4.64 -52.56 31.98
C ILE A 93 4.67 -51.13 31.39
N VAL A 94 3.50 -50.51 31.21
CA VAL A 94 3.38 -49.06 30.93
C VAL A 94 2.43 -48.37 31.93
N LEU A 95 1.92 -49.08 32.94
CA LEU A 95 0.84 -48.58 33.81
C LEU A 95 1.20 -48.42 35.30
N ALA A 96 2.48 -48.39 35.69
CA ALA A 96 2.82 -48.39 37.13
C ALA A 96 4.09 -47.63 37.59
N LEU A 97 4.67 -46.69 36.83
CA LEU A 97 5.92 -46.03 37.26
C LEU A 97 6.05 -44.51 37.06
N VAL A 98 4.95 -43.75 37.04
CA VAL A 98 5.00 -42.29 37.29
C VAL A 98 3.88 -41.88 38.24
N ALA A 99 3.91 -42.44 39.45
CA ALA A 99 3.19 -41.91 40.59
C ALA A 99 4.20 -41.36 41.60
N LEU A 100 4.34 -40.03 41.58
CA LEU A 100 4.85 -39.14 42.64
C LEU A 100 6.39 -39.07 42.81
N PRO A 101 6.97 -37.85 42.67
CA PRO A 101 6.77 -36.79 43.65
C PRO A 101 6.54 -35.40 43.04
N THR A 102 5.28 -34.95 42.94
CA THR A 102 4.93 -33.54 42.60
C THR A 102 3.79 -32.97 43.45
N THR A 103 3.41 -33.65 44.55
CA THR A 103 2.21 -33.31 45.32
C THR A 103 2.34 -32.14 46.30
N ILE A 104 3.53 -31.53 46.45
CA ILE A 104 3.71 -30.41 47.41
C ILE A 104 3.73 -29.03 46.72
N TYR A 105 3.88 -28.96 45.39
CA TYR A 105 3.86 -27.66 44.67
C TYR A 105 2.49 -27.28 44.08
N LEU A 106 1.59 -28.27 43.89
CA LEU A 106 0.23 -28.04 43.35
C LEU A 106 -0.78 -27.54 44.38
N THR A 107 -0.50 -27.69 45.68
CA THR A 107 -1.45 -27.29 46.74
C THR A 107 -1.38 -25.80 47.10
N GLN A 108 -0.29 -25.08 46.75
CA GLN A 108 -0.24 -23.62 46.95
C GLN A 108 -0.82 -22.80 45.80
N GLN A 109 -0.91 -23.32 44.56
CA GLN A 109 -1.71 -22.66 43.53
C GLN A 109 -3.22 -22.89 43.70
N GLN A 110 -3.65 -23.99 44.31
CA GLN A 110 -5.09 -24.25 44.51
C GLN A 110 -5.76 -23.37 45.58
N GLN A 111 -5.02 -22.60 46.38
CA GLN A 111 -5.60 -21.69 47.37
C GLN A 111 -5.68 -20.22 46.94
N THR A 112 -5.10 -19.84 45.80
CA THR A 112 -5.39 -18.54 45.15
C THR A 112 -6.45 -18.63 44.05
N VAL A 113 -6.94 -19.83 43.72
CA VAL A 113 -7.94 -20.06 42.65
C VAL A 113 -9.38 -20.17 43.20
N GLN A 114 -9.59 -20.05 44.51
CA GLN A 114 -10.94 -19.95 45.09
C GLN A 114 -11.44 -18.49 45.10
N GLN A 115 -11.52 -17.84 43.93
CA GLN A 115 -12.47 -16.76 43.63
C GLN A 115 -12.35 -16.25 42.18
N GLN A 116 -12.33 -17.14 41.20
CA GLN A 116 -12.85 -16.82 39.89
C GLN A 116 -13.32 -18.12 39.28
N ALA A 117 -14.63 -18.28 39.13
CA ALA A 117 -15.17 -19.37 38.35
C ALA A 117 -14.48 -19.32 36.98
N ALA A 118 -13.67 -20.33 36.67
CA ALA A 118 -13.14 -20.50 35.34
C ALA A 118 -14.35 -20.52 34.41
N PRO A 119 -14.48 -19.54 33.50
CA PRO A 119 -15.59 -19.51 32.57
C PRO A 119 -15.46 -20.76 31.72
N THR A 120 -16.50 -21.59 31.70
CA THR A 120 -16.52 -22.85 30.94
C THR A 120 -16.14 -22.60 29.49
N ASP A 121 -15.14 -23.32 28.99
CA ASP A 121 -14.56 -23.19 27.65
C ASP A 121 -15.61 -23.26 26.51
N ASP A 122 -16.73 -23.95 26.75
CA ASP A 122 -17.86 -24.09 25.82
C ASP A 122 -18.84 -22.89 25.82
N LYS A 123 -18.60 -21.84 26.59
CA LYS A 123 -19.51 -20.68 26.65
C LYS A 123 -19.56 -20.00 25.27
N ILE A 124 -20.73 -19.97 24.66
CA ILE A 124 -20.98 -19.23 23.42
C ILE A 124 -21.00 -17.73 23.75
N VAL A 125 -20.01 -16.99 23.26
CA VAL A 125 -19.85 -15.55 23.50
C VAL A 125 -20.43 -14.71 22.37
N ALA A 126 -20.52 -15.26 21.16
CA ALA A 126 -21.22 -14.65 20.05
C ALA A 126 -21.81 -15.69 19.10
N VAL A 127 -22.84 -15.30 18.35
CA VAL A 127 -23.43 -16.10 17.26
C VAL A 127 -23.56 -15.21 16.03
N TYR A 128 -23.02 -15.66 14.90
CA TYR A 128 -23.18 -15.00 13.61
C TYR A 128 -23.65 -16.00 12.57
N ASN A 129 -24.77 -15.70 11.90
CA ASN A 129 -25.37 -16.56 10.88
C ASN A 129 -25.56 -18.03 11.31
N GLY A 130 -25.92 -18.25 12.59
CA GLY A 130 -26.09 -19.59 13.16
C GLY A 130 -24.79 -20.32 13.54
N GLU A 131 -23.63 -19.70 13.30
CA GLU A 131 -22.34 -20.20 13.77
C GLU A 131 -21.97 -19.61 15.11
N ASN A 132 -21.56 -20.46 16.04
CA ASN A 132 -21.14 -20.06 17.37
C ASN A 132 -19.67 -19.62 17.36
N ILE A 133 -19.36 -18.60 18.17
CA ILE A 133 -18.02 -18.28 18.65
C ILE A 133 -18.01 -18.60 20.13
N THR A 134 -17.12 -19.49 20.55
CA THR A 134 -16.96 -19.87 21.95
C THR A 134 -15.89 -19.03 22.63
N ARG A 135 -15.89 -19.03 23.97
CA ARG A 135 -14.83 -18.37 24.73
C ARG A 135 -13.46 -19.00 24.48
N ALA A 136 -13.40 -20.31 24.26
CA ALA A 136 -12.17 -21.00 23.87
C ALA A 136 -11.61 -20.49 22.53
N ASP A 137 -12.48 -20.24 21.53
CA ASP A 137 -12.04 -19.68 20.25
C ASP A 137 -11.40 -18.30 20.43
N VAL A 138 -12.03 -17.44 21.24
CA VAL A 138 -11.51 -16.09 21.54
C VAL A 138 -10.17 -16.17 22.29
N GLN A 139 -10.08 -17.03 23.30
CA GLN A 139 -8.87 -17.24 24.07
C GLN A 139 -7.72 -17.72 23.17
N ALA A 140 -7.98 -18.72 22.31
CA ALA A 140 -6.98 -19.27 21.40
C ALA A 140 -6.44 -18.20 20.43
N LEU A 141 -7.31 -17.33 19.89
CA LEU A 141 -6.85 -16.24 19.03
C LEU A 141 -6.05 -15.18 19.81
N ALA A 142 -6.46 -14.83 21.03
CA ALA A 142 -5.71 -13.89 21.85
C ALA A 142 -4.30 -14.40 22.19
N GLU A 143 -4.15 -15.71 22.39
CA GLU A 143 -2.86 -16.38 22.63
C GLU A 143 -1.92 -16.38 21.42
N GLU A 144 -2.44 -16.14 20.20
CA GLU A 144 -1.59 -15.95 19.01
C GLU A 144 -0.82 -14.61 19.06
N TRP A 145 -1.37 -13.60 19.75
CA TRP A 145 -0.80 -12.24 19.77
C TRP A 145 -0.20 -11.84 21.11
N TYR A 146 -0.70 -12.42 22.21
CA TYR A 146 -0.32 -12.03 23.56
C TYR A 146 0.13 -13.25 24.37
N PRO A 147 1.18 -13.12 25.20
CA PRO A 147 1.48 -14.10 26.24
C PRO A 147 0.26 -14.33 27.15
N THR A 148 0.00 -15.56 27.58
CA THR A 148 -1.20 -15.90 28.37
C THR A 148 -1.39 -15.03 29.62
N ASN A 149 -0.30 -14.58 30.25
CA ASN A 149 -0.33 -13.72 31.43
C ASN A 149 -0.65 -12.24 31.14
N GLU A 150 -0.74 -11.86 29.87
CA GLU A 150 -1.01 -10.50 29.38
C GLU A 150 -2.38 -10.39 28.68
N ILE A 151 -3.12 -11.49 28.58
CA ILE A 151 -4.47 -11.50 28.01
C ILE A 151 -5.45 -10.88 29.01
N ASP A 152 -5.80 -9.63 28.78
CA ASP A 152 -6.81 -8.90 29.53
C ASP A 152 -8.17 -8.86 28.80
N SER A 153 -9.12 -8.11 29.36
CA SER A 153 -10.45 -7.98 28.74
C SER A 153 -10.43 -7.28 27.39
N GLN A 154 -9.45 -6.39 27.13
CA GLN A 154 -9.32 -5.72 25.84
C GLN A 154 -8.76 -6.66 24.80
N ALA A 155 -7.71 -7.43 25.13
CA ALA A 155 -7.15 -8.45 24.24
C ALA A 155 -8.22 -9.49 23.81
N LEU A 156 -9.07 -9.92 24.74
CA LEU A 156 -10.19 -10.82 24.44
C LEU A 156 -11.26 -10.16 23.58
N GLN A 157 -11.55 -8.87 23.79
CA GLN A 157 -12.49 -8.13 22.96
C GLN A 157 -11.96 -7.97 21.54
N ASP A 158 -10.69 -7.62 21.37
CA ASP A 158 -10.04 -7.49 20.06
C ASP A 158 -10.04 -8.83 19.31
N ALA A 159 -9.72 -9.93 20.00
CA ALA A 159 -9.80 -11.28 19.45
C ALA A 159 -11.23 -11.64 19.02
N LEU A 160 -12.24 -11.35 19.85
CA LEU A 160 -13.65 -11.56 19.48
C LEU A 160 -14.02 -10.75 18.24
N ASP A 161 -13.59 -9.49 18.17
CA ASP A 161 -13.88 -8.60 17.06
C ASP A 161 -13.27 -9.09 15.74
N VAL A 162 -12.07 -9.67 15.78
CA VAL A 162 -11.42 -10.29 14.61
C VAL A 162 -12.07 -11.61 14.23
N LEU A 163 -12.45 -12.47 15.18
CA LEU A 163 -13.20 -13.69 14.87
C LEU A 163 -14.54 -13.38 14.21
N LEU A 164 -15.22 -12.34 14.69
CA LEU A 164 -16.49 -11.90 14.11
C LEU A 164 -16.28 -11.35 12.69
N GLU A 165 -15.24 -10.54 12.46
CA GLU A 165 -14.85 -10.08 11.13
C GLU A 165 -14.55 -11.25 10.18
N ARG A 166 -13.77 -12.24 10.62
CA ARG A 166 -13.47 -13.45 9.84
C ARG A 166 -14.74 -14.21 9.45
N LYS A 167 -15.67 -14.43 10.39
CA LYS A 167 -16.96 -15.07 10.09
C LYS A 167 -17.82 -14.27 9.10
N ILE A 168 -17.82 -12.94 9.21
CA ILE A 168 -18.50 -12.06 8.27
C ILE A 168 -17.88 -12.22 6.87
N LEU A 169 -16.55 -12.18 6.78
CA LEU A 169 -15.83 -12.32 5.52
C LEU A 169 -16.03 -13.71 4.88
N ASP A 170 -16.00 -14.79 5.65
CA ASP A 170 -16.25 -16.17 5.16
C ASP A 170 -17.66 -16.33 4.58
N LYS A 171 -18.64 -15.69 5.22
CA LYS A 171 -20.00 -15.62 4.68
C LYS A 171 -20.05 -14.88 3.36
N GLU A 172 -19.40 -13.72 3.26
CA GLU A 172 -19.36 -12.94 2.01
C GLU A 172 -18.62 -13.67 0.89
N LYS A 173 -17.52 -14.38 1.22
CA LYS A 173 -16.81 -15.27 0.29
C LYS A 173 -17.76 -16.30 -0.32
N THR A 174 -18.58 -16.91 0.53
CA THR A 174 -19.56 -17.93 0.12
C THR A 174 -20.72 -17.33 -0.67
N ASP A 175 -21.38 -16.30 -0.12
CA ASP A 175 -22.58 -15.69 -0.71
C ASP A 175 -22.31 -15.09 -2.09
N LYS A 176 -21.08 -14.59 -2.32
CA LYS A 176 -20.68 -13.94 -3.57
C LYS A 176 -19.75 -14.77 -4.44
N ASN A 177 -19.42 -15.99 -4.01
CA ASN A 177 -18.52 -16.89 -4.72
C ASN A 177 -17.16 -16.21 -5.03
N ILE A 178 -16.57 -15.55 -4.03
CA ILE A 178 -15.26 -14.90 -4.15
C ILE A 178 -14.19 -15.99 -4.21
N ASN A 179 -13.42 -16.00 -5.30
CA ASN A 179 -12.26 -16.86 -5.43
C ASN A 179 -11.01 -16.11 -5.00
N ILE A 180 -10.18 -16.74 -4.17
CA ILE A 180 -8.90 -16.19 -3.71
C ILE A 180 -7.81 -17.07 -4.30
N SER A 181 -6.87 -16.49 -5.02
CA SER A 181 -5.72 -17.20 -5.59
C SER A 181 -4.59 -17.36 -4.58
N GLN A 182 -3.74 -18.38 -4.78
CA GLN A 182 -2.54 -18.59 -3.97
C GLN A 182 -1.55 -17.43 -4.17
N GLU A 183 -1.51 -16.89 -5.39
CA GLU A 183 -0.66 -15.78 -5.80
C GLU A 183 -0.99 -14.50 -5.04
N GLU A 184 -2.28 -14.16 -4.89
CA GLU A 184 -2.72 -13.00 -4.09
C GLU A 184 -2.36 -13.16 -2.61
N ILE A 185 -2.50 -14.37 -2.06
CA ILE A 185 -2.11 -14.65 -0.67
C ILE A 185 -0.60 -14.50 -0.51
N GLN A 186 0.19 -15.07 -1.42
CA GLN A 186 1.65 -14.98 -1.35
C GLN A 186 2.13 -13.53 -1.47
N ALA A 187 1.51 -12.73 -2.36
CA ALA A 187 1.82 -11.31 -2.49
C ALA A 187 1.63 -10.56 -1.16
N LYS A 188 0.56 -10.85 -0.41
CA LYS A 188 0.34 -10.26 0.93
C LYS A 188 1.33 -10.75 1.99
N ILE A 189 1.71 -12.03 1.95
CA ILE A 189 2.74 -12.56 2.85
C ILE A 189 4.07 -11.83 2.60
N ASP A 190 4.45 -11.67 1.33
CA ASP A 190 5.72 -11.07 0.94
C ASP A 190 5.76 -9.55 1.24
N SER A 191 4.64 -8.85 1.06
CA SER A 191 4.56 -7.40 1.29
C SER A 191 4.43 -7.02 2.77
N ASP A 192 3.59 -7.76 3.50
CA ASP A 192 3.12 -7.33 4.83
C ASP A 192 3.68 -8.22 5.96
N SER A 193 4.47 -9.26 5.62
CA SER A 193 5.03 -10.24 6.57
C SER A 193 3.96 -10.95 7.41
N LEU A 194 2.78 -11.16 6.83
CA LEU A 194 1.65 -11.81 7.48
C LEU A 194 1.77 -13.33 7.48
N SER A 195 1.12 -14.00 8.44
CA SER A 195 0.89 -15.44 8.33
C SER A 195 -0.04 -15.76 7.17
N PHE A 196 -0.03 -17.00 6.67
CA PHE A 196 -0.89 -17.42 5.57
C PHE A 196 -2.38 -17.11 5.82
N LYS A 197 -2.86 -17.36 7.04
CA LYS A 197 -4.26 -17.12 7.41
C LYS A 197 -4.60 -15.63 7.46
N GLU A 198 -3.71 -14.81 8.00
CA GLU A 198 -3.89 -13.35 8.01
C GLU A 198 -3.86 -12.78 6.60
N ALA A 199 -2.96 -13.27 5.76
CA ALA A 199 -2.89 -12.91 4.35
C ALA A 199 -4.17 -13.29 3.59
N GLU A 200 -4.72 -14.50 3.81
CA GLU A 200 -6.00 -14.90 3.21
C GLU A 200 -7.13 -13.94 3.58
N TYR A 201 -7.28 -13.60 4.86
CA TYR A 201 -8.31 -12.65 5.29
C TYR A 201 -8.02 -11.20 4.85
N ALA A 202 -6.76 -10.82 4.69
CA ALA A 202 -6.38 -9.53 4.12
C ALA A 202 -6.80 -9.42 2.64
N VAL A 203 -6.54 -10.46 1.83
CA VAL A 203 -7.01 -10.51 0.44
C VAL A 203 -8.53 -10.49 0.39
N LEU A 204 -9.20 -11.30 1.22
CA LEU A 204 -10.66 -11.34 1.25
C LEU A 204 -11.27 -9.99 1.64
N LYS A 205 -10.66 -9.31 2.62
CA LYS A 205 -11.04 -7.95 3.01
C LYS A 205 -10.87 -6.95 1.87
N ASP A 206 -9.79 -7.03 1.10
CA ASP A 206 -9.58 -6.16 -0.06
C ASP A 206 -10.64 -6.40 -1.15
N LEU A 207 -10.94 -7.67 -1.45
CA LEU A 207 -11.96 -8.05 -2.44
C LEU A 207 -13.37 -7.63 -2.01
N VAL A 208 -13.72 -7.85 -0.74
CA VAL A 208 -14.99 -7.39 -0.17
C VAL A 208 -15.06 -5.87 -0.16
N THR A 209 -13.98 -5.17 0.18
CA THR A 209 -13.91 -3.70 0.11
C THR A 209 -14.17 -3.20 -1.31
N GLN A 210 -13.58 -3.83 -2.32
CA GLN A 210 -13.82 -3.47 -3.72
C GLN A 210 -15.30 -3.63 -4.13
N GLN A 211 -15.99 -4.64 -3.58
CA GLN A 211 -17.38 -4.95 -3.92
C GLN A 211 -18.42 -4.21 -3.06
N GLU A 212 -18.10 -3.88 -1.82
CA GLU A 212 -19.07 -3.40 -0.82
C GLU A 212 -18.82 -1.97 -0.35
N VAL A 213 -17.70 -1.36 -0.72
CA VAL A 213 -17.34 -0.02 -0.27
C VAL A 213 -17.20 0.90 -1.46
N LYS A 214 -17.62 2.15 -1.29
CA LYS A 214 -17.50 3.18 -2.31
C LYS A 214 -16.04 3.39 -2.67
N ASN A 215 -15.71 3.12 -3.93
CA ASN A 215 -14.34 3.17 -4.40
C ASN A 215 -14.21 3.54 -5.88
N TRP A 216 -12.99 3.93 -6.26
CA TRP A 216 -12.56 4.21 -7.61
C TRP A 216 -11.38 3.31 -7.94
N GLN A 217 -11.47 2.57 -9.03
CA GLN A 217 -10.34 1.85 -9.60
C GLN A 217 -9.73 2.72 -10.69
N VAL A 218 -8.48 3.13 -10.51
CA VAL A 218 -7.80 4.05 -11.43
C VAL A 218 -6.41 3.57 -11.79
N TYR A 219 -5.97 3.95 -13.00
CA TYR A 219 -4.56 3.99 -13.32
C TYR A 219 -4.00 5.37 -13.02
N THR A 220 -2.80 5.42 -12.46
CA THR A 220 -2.08 6.70 -12.27
C THR A 220 -0.71 6.63 -12.92
N ILE A 221 -0.37 7.63 -13.72
CA ILE A 221 1.02 7.90 -14.13
C ILE A 221 1.40 9.22 -13.46
N GLY A 222 2.27 9.14 -12.47
CA GLY A 222 2.68 10.28 -11.65
C GLY A 222 4.17 10.55 -11.80
N PHE A 223 4.58 11.80 -11.64
CA PHE A 223 5.97 12.15 -11.41
C PHE A 223 6.10 13.05 -10.20
N TRP A 224 7.15 12.85 -9.42
CA TRP A 224 7.48 13.71 -8.29
C TRP A 224 8.53 14.74 -8.68
N GLN A 225 8.27 16.01 -8.39
CA GLN A 225 9.24 17.09 -8.55
C GLN A 225 9.19 18.02 -7.33
N PRO A 226 10.34 18.61 -6.92
CA PRO A 226 10.37 19.65 -5.90
C PRO A 226 9.51 20.86 -6.31
N SER A 227 9.02 21.60 -5.33
CA SER A 227 8.13 22.75 -5.57
C SER A 227 8.88 23.93 -6.18
N THR A 228 8.15 24.82 -6.86
CA THR A 228 8.71 26.12 -7.29
C THR A 228 9.07 27.05 -6.12
N SER A 229 8.54 26.81 -4.93
CA SER A 229 8.96 27.49 -3.69
C SER A 229 10.40 27.15 -3.27
N ASP A 230 10.91 25.99 -3.69
CA ASP A 230 12.29 25.57 -3.42
C ASP A 230 13.32 26.22 -4.37
N LEU A 231 12.90 27.18 -5.21
CA LEU A 231 13.76 27.85 -6.20
C LEU A 231 14.53 29.05 -5.63
N ALA A 232 14.10 29.61 -4.50
CA ALA A 232 14.67 30.84 -3.96
C ALA A 232 16.12 30.69 -3.45
N GLU A 233 16.49 29.47 -3.04
CA GLU A 233 17.81 29.16 -2.46
C GLU A 233 18.81 28.59 -3.47
N LEU A 234 18.41 28.46 -4.75
CA LEU A 234 19.21 27.84 -5.79
C LEU A 234 20.07 28.84 -6.56
N THR A 235 21.18 28.35 -7.09
CA THR A 235 21.98 29.05 -8.10
C THR A 235 21.19 29.24 -9.40
N GLU A 236 21.64 30.16 -10.28
CA GLU A 236 20.95 30.41 -11.55
C GLU A 236 20.99 29.19 -12.48
N GLU A 237 22.07 28.42 -12.44
CA GLU A 237 22.22 27.15 -13.17
C GLU A 237 21.21 26.11 -12.67
N GLU A 238 21.07 25.94 -11.36
CA GLU A 238 20.10 25.02 -10.75
C GLU A 238 18.65 25.45 -11.02
N LYS A 239 18.36 26.75 -11.07
CA LYS A 239 17.05 27.27 -11.47
C LYS A 239 16.74 26.93 -12.92
N ALA A 240 17.69 27.13 -13.83
CA ALA A 240 17.51 26.82 -15.24
C ALA A 240 17.23 25.32 -15.46
N GLU A 241 17.99 24.45 -14.78
CA GLU A 241 17.76 23.00 -14.81
C GLU A 241 16.38 22.63 -14.27
N ARG A 242 15.96 23.20 -13.13
CA ARG A 242 14.63 22.94 -12.57
C ARG A 242 13.50 23.45 -13.46
N ILE A 243 13.62 24.62 -14.08
CA ILE A 243 12.63 25.12 -15.04
C ILE A 243 12.49 24.16 -16.22
N GLN A 244 13.60 23.62 -16.72
CA GLN A 244 13.59 22.63 -17.80
C GLN A 244 12.92 21.31 -17.36
N ILE A 245 13.18 20.85 -16.14
CA ILE A 245 12.56 19.67 -15.54
C ILE A 245 11.04 19.85 -15.37
N LEU A 246 10.60 21.01 -14.87
CA LEU A 246 9.18 21.37 -14.75
C LEU A 246 8.47 21.43 -16.11
N SER A 247 9.11 22.08 -17.10
CA SER A 247 8.57 22.17 -18.47
C SER A 247 8.45 20.80 -19.13
N THR A 248 9.48 19.96 -19.00
CA THR A 248 9.48 18.58 -19.53
C THR A 248 8.40 17.75 -18.85
N GLY A 249 8.27 17.84 -17.51
CA GLY A 249 7.26 17.12 -16.74
C GLY A 249 5.84 17.47 -17.19
N LYS A 250 5.56 18.76 -17.40
CA LYS A 250 4.28 19.22 -17.96
C LYS A 250 4.00 18.66 -19.36
N SER A 251 5.01 18.56 -20.23
CA SER A 251 4.81 17.93 -21.54
C SER A 251 4.54 16.43 -21.42
N MET A 252 5.30 15.74 -20.57
CA MET A 252 5.17 14.30 -20.34
C MET A 252 3.79 13.93 -19.80
N ILE A 253 3.24 14.69 -18.87
CA ILE A 253 1.95 14.36 -18.26
C ILE A 253 0.77 14.58 -19.20
N ASN A 254 0.88 15.57 -20.11
CA ASN A 254 -0.10 15.77 -21.17
C ASN A 254 0.00 14.66 -22.24
N GLU A 255 1.21 14.20 -22.56
CA GLU A 255 1.40 12.99 -23.39
C GLU A 255 0.78 11.77 -22.71
N ALA A 256 1.03 11.57 -21.41
CA ALA A 256 0.47 10.48 -20.63
C ALA A 256 -1.06 10.50 -20.64
N LYS A 257 -1.67 11.66 -20.38
CA LYS A 257 -3.13 11.85 -20.46
C LYS A 257 -3.67 11.42 -21.82
N THR A 258 -3.09 11.95 -22.89
CA THR A 258 -3.56 11.69 -24.26
C THR A 258 -3.47 10.20 -24.59
N ARG A 259 -2.40 9.52 -24.17
CA ARG A 259 -2.20 8.08 -24.43
C ARG A 259 -3.11 7.21 -23.57
N LEU A 260 -3.36 7.59 -22.31
CA LEU A 260 -4.35 6.93 -21.44
C LEU A 260 -5.77 7.06 -22.00
N GLU A 261 -6.13 8.22 -22.56
CA GLU A 261 -7.42 8.44 -23.25
C GLU A 261 -7.58 7.57 -24.50
N ASN A 262 -6.48 7.13 -25.10
CA ASN A 262 -6.45 6.19 -26.23
C ASN A 262 -6.30 4.72 -25.79
N ASP A 263 -6.60 4.40 -24.53
CA ASP A 263 -6.58 3.05 -23.98
C ASP A 263 -5.21 2.34 -24.04
N GLU A 264 -4.11 3.09 -24.13
CA GLU A 264 -2.78 2.50 -24.01
C GLU A 264 -2.47 2.13 -22.54
N SER A 265 -1.73 1.03 -22.35
CA SER A 265 -1.29 0.55 -21.02
C SER A 265 -0.50 1.62 -20.27
N ALA A 266 -0.88 1.88 -19.01
CA ALA A 266 -0.21 2.84 -18.15
C ALA A 266 1.29 2.54 -17.98
N PHE A 267 1.62 1.26 -17.81
CA PHE A 267 2.99 0.77 -17.73
C PHE A 267 3.79 1.04 -19.01
N SER A 268 3.23 0.70 -20.18
CA SER A 268 3.88 0.94 -21.49
C SER A 268 4.11 2.43 -21.76
N ILE A 269 3.13 3.27 -21.43
CA ILE A 269 3.26 4.73 -21.52
C ILE A 269 4.42 5.20 -20.64
N ALA A 270 4.44 4.79 -19.37
CA ALA A 270 5.47 5.23 -18.43
C ALA A 270 6.89 4.78 -18.84
N LYS A 271 7.07 3.54 -19.31
CA LYS A 271 8.36 3.08 -19.87
C LYS A 271 8.80 3.92 -21.06
N SER A 272 7.88 4.21 -21.97
CA SER A 272 8.14 5.03 -23.15
C SER A 272 8.55 6.46 -22.76
N LEU A 273 7.85 7.06 -21.80
CA LEU A 273 8.15 8.40 -21.29
C LEU A 273 9.50 8.45 -20.58
N LEU A 274 9.83 7.45 -19.75
CA LEU A 274 11.12 7.36 -19.08
C LEU A 274 12.28 7.15 -20.07
N SER A 275 12.07 6.34 -21.11
CA SER A 275 13.07 6.14 -22.15
C SER A 275 13.37 7.40 -22.94
N LYS A 276 12.37 8.25 -23.19
CA LYS A 276 12.53 9.56 -23.84
C LYS A 276 13.16 10.60 -22.92
N ASN A 277 12.93 10.50 -21.61
CA ASN A 277 13.35 11.48 -20.61
C ASN A 277 14.08 10.80 -19.42
N PRO A 278 15.35 10.37 -19.60
CA PRO A 278 16.07 9.60 -18.57
C PRO A 278 16.31 10.35 -17.26
N ASN A 279 16.21 11.68 -17.25
CA ASN A 279 16.30 12.53 -16.05
C ASN A 279 15.13 12.34 -15.08
N PHE A 280 14.09 11.60 -15.46
CA PHE A 280 12.96 11.24 -14.59
C PHE A 280 13.11 9.86 -13.92
N ARG A 281 14.29 9.25 -14.00
CA ARG A 281 14.59 7.99 -13.30
C ARG A 281 14.46 8.18 -11.79
N GLY A 282 13.72 7.28 -11.15
CA GLY A 282 13.47 7.34 -9.70
C GLY A 282 12.42 8.35 -9.26
N VAL A 283 11.82 9.10 -10.19
CA VAL A 283 10.73 10.05 -9.88
C VAL A 283 9.44 9.80 -10.66
N LEU A 284 9.49 9.05 -11.77
CA LEU A 284 8.30 8.59 -12.48
C LEU A 284 7.73 7.33 -11.82
N ALA A 285 6.41 7.26 -11.67
CA ALA A 285 5.72 6.14 -11.05
C ALA A 285 4.42 5.77 -11.79
N VAL A 286 4.07 4.49 -11.73
CA VAL A 286 2.76 3.95 -12.13
C VAL A 286 2.07 3.39 -10.90
N ASN A 287 0.82 3.76 -10.65
CA ASN A 287 0.05 3.34 -9.47
C ASN A 287 0.73 3.62 -8.11
N GLY A 288 1.67 4.56 -8.09
CA GLY A 288 2.51 4.90 -6.93
C GLY A 288 3.82 4.11 -6.82
N TYR A 289 4.07 3.16 -7.72
CA TYR A 289 5.31 2.38 -7.78
C TYR A 289 6.28 3.00 -8.78
N GLN A 290 7.51 3.25 -8.32
CA GLN A 290 8.56 3.82 -9.17
C GLN A 290 8.90 2.86 -10.31
N ILE A 291 8.99 3.40 -11.52
CA ILE A 291 9.32 2.62 -12.70
C ILE A 291 10.80 2.80 -13.08
N GLN A 292 11.44 1.69 -13.40
CA GLN A 292 12.79 1.64 -13.96
C GLN A 292 12.73 1.18 -15.43
N LEU A 293 13.80 1.40 -16.19
CA LEU A 293 13.83 1.01 -17.61
C LEU A 293 13.79 -0.51 -17.81
N ASP A 294 14.37 -1.24 -16.85
CA ASP A 294 14.40 -2.70 -16.74
C ASP A 294 13.21 -3.27 -15.97
N SER A 295 12.28 -2.44 -15.47
CA SER A 295 11.02 -2.95 -14.90
C SER A 295 10.28 -3.81 -15.93
N GLU A 296 9.77 -4.94 -15.45
CA GLU A 296 8.87 -5.85 -16.15
C GLU A 296 7.42 -5.58 -15.73
N GLY A 297 6.47 -6.04 -16.54
CA GLY A 297 5.04 -5.96 -16.21
C GLY A 297 4.76 -6.78 -14.96
N SER A 298 4.18 -6.16 -13.95
CA SER A 298 3.73 -6.79 -12.71
C SER A 298 2.33 -6.28 -12.36
N PRO A 299 1.57 -7.01 -11.52
CA PRO A 299 0.24 -6.57 -11.09
C PRO A 299 0.22 -5.14 -10.52
N GLU A 300 1.29 -4.73 -9.82
CA GLU A 300 1.42 -3.37 -9.28
C GLU A 300 1.37 -2.28 -10.36
N PHE A 301 1.91 -2.57 -11.54
CA PHE A 301 1.95 -1.64 -12.67
C PHE A 301 0.78 -1.83 -13.63
N GLU A 302 0.24 -3.04 -13.75
CA GLU A 302 -0.73 -3.42 -14.77
C GLU A 302 -2.18 -3.41 -14.28
N ASP A 303 -2.41 -3.61 -12.98
CA ASP A 303 -3.75 -3.60 -12.41
C ASP A 303 -4.12 -2.19 -11.92
N PRO A 304 -5.39 -1.77 -12.07
CA PRO A 304 -5.81 -0.48 -11.56
C PRO A 304 -5.80 -0.49 -10.04
N LYS A 305 -5.34 0.61 -9.45
CA LYS A 305 -5.32 0.77 -8.00
C LYS A 305 -6.69 1.19 -7.48
N THR A 306 -7.14 0.53 -6.42
CA THR A 306 -8.40 0.87 -5.76
C THR A 306 -8.18 1.97 -4.72
N TYR A 307 -8.97 3.04 -4.80
CA TYR A 307 -9.04 4.11 -3.82
C TYR A 307 -10.44 4.15 -3.21
N THR A 308 -10.53 3.91 -1.91
CA THR A 308 -11.79 4.09 -1.17
C THR A 308 -12.01 5.55 -0.83
N HIS A 309 -13.26 5.94 -0.58
CA HIS A 309 -13.57 7.29 -0.12
C HIS A 309 -13.04 7.51 1.30
N GLN A 310 -11.97 8.29 1.45
CA GLN A 310 -11.38 8.59 2.76
C GLN A 310 -11.67 10.04 3.15
N THR A 311 -12.32 10.25 4.30
CA THR A 311 -12.56 11.60 4.84
C THR A 311 -11.28 12.39 5.09
N LYS A 312 -10.18 11.70 5.41
CA LYS A 312 -8.84 12.31 5.59
C LYS A 312 -8.20 12.78 4.27
N GLY A 313 -8.65 12.27 3.13
CA GLY A 313 -8.17 12.66 1.80
C GLY A 313 -8.92 13.84 1.20
N ILE A 314 -10.05 14.26 1.80
CA ILE A 314 -10.85 15.38 1.30
C ILE A 314 -10.05 16.68 1.37
N GLY A 315 -10.01 17.42 0.26
CA GLY A 315 -9.25 18.67 0.14
C GLY A 315 -7.79 18.47 -0.27
N GLN A 316 -7.35 17.22 -0.46
CA GLN A 316 -6.06 16.94 -1.07
C GLN A 316 -6.24 16.81 -2.60
N PRO A 317 -5.51 17.60 -3.41
CA PRO A 317 -5.74 17.69 -4.86
C PRO A 317 -5.74 16.35 -5.60
N PHE A 318 -4.88 15.41 -5.20
CA PHE A 318 -4.80 14.07 -5.78
C PHE A 318 -6.10 13.28 -5.58
N TYR A 319 -6.56 13.17 -4.32
CA TYR A 319 -7.77 12.45 -3.97
C TYR A 319 -9.02 13.14 -4.53
N ASP A 320 -9.08 14.47 -4.47
CA ASP A 320 -10.18 15.25 -5.06
C ASP A 320 -10.28 15.00 -6.57
N THR A 321 -9.14 14.90 -7.26
CA THR A 321 -9.12 14.55 -8.70
C THR A 321 -9.70 13.17 -8.93
N ILE A 322 -9.28 12.15 -8.16
CA ILE A 322 -9.82 10.79 -8.25
C ILE A 322 -11.34 10.80 -8.02
N TYR A 323 -11.81 11.40 -6.92
CA TYR A 323 -13.22 11.40 -6.55
C TYR A 323 -14.10 12.21 -7.50
N SER A 324 -13.50 13.13 -8.27
CA SER A 324 -14.19 13.89 -9.31
C SER A 324 -14.47 13.06 -10.58
N LEU A 325 -13.78 11.95 -10.81
CA LEU A 325 -14.01 11.07 -11.97
C LEU A 325 -15.35 10.35 -11.81
N LYS A 326 -16.13 10.30 -12.90
CA LYS A 326 -17.50 9.76 -12.92
C LYS A 326 -17.74 8.72 -14.00
N GLN A 327 -16.95 8.73 -15.08
CA GLN A 327 -17.17 7.85 -16.23
C GLN A 327 -15.94 6.98 -16.48
N ALA A 328 -16.14 5.67 -16.66
CA ALA A 328 -15.07 4.78 -17.07
C ALA A 328 -14.41 5.28 -18.37
N GLY A 329 -13.08 5.28 -18.41
CA GLY A 329 -12.28 5.86 -19.48
C GLY A 329 -11.96 7.35 -19.31
N GLU A 330 -12.63 8.07 -18.40
CA GLU A 330 -12.33 9.48 -18.13
C GLU A 330 -10.90 9.62 -17.59
N VAL A 331 -10.15 10.59 -18.15
CA VAL A 331 -8.79 10.90 -17.70
C VAL A 331 -8.70 12.35 -17.25
N LYS A 332 -8.22 12.57 -16.02
CA LYS A 332 -7.96 13.90 -15.47
C LYS A 332 -6.51 14.07 -15.06
N LEU A 333 -6.10 15.32 -14.96
CA LEU A 333 -4.80 15.70 -14.44
C LEU A 333 -4.95 16.26 -13.03
N ASN A 334 -4.18 15.71 -12.10
CA ASN A 334 -3.82 16.40 -10.87
C ASN A 334 -2.53 17.17 -11.14
N ASN A 335 -2.61 18.48 -11.36
CA ASN A 335 -1.45 19.30 -11.69
C ASN A 335 -1.39 20.54 -10.76
N PRO A 336 -0.73 20.41 -9.60
CA PRO A 336 -0.51 21.49 -8.65
C PRO A 336 0.06 22.76 -9.30
N PRO A 337 -0.48 23.97 -8.99
CA PRO A 337 -0.01 25.22 -9.58
C PRO A 337 1.45 25.58 -9.28
N ASP A 338 1.97 25.09 -8.15
CA ASP A 338 3.35 25.27 -7.71
C ASP A 338 4.33 24.30 -8.39
N GLY A 339 3.83 23.41 -9.26
CA GLY A 339 4.61 22.45 -10.02
C GLY A 339 5.14 21.26 -9.20
N SER A 340 4.65 21.05 -7.98
CA SER A 340 5.12 19.96 -7.12
C SER A 340 4.58 18.59 -7.59
N GLY A 341 5.22 18.03 -8.62
CA GLY A 341 4.77 16.79 -9.27
C GLY A 341 3.42 16.93 -9.98
N ALA A 342 3.02 15.92 -10.74
CA ALA A 342 1.67 15.83 -11.30
C ALA A 342 1.32 14.39 -11.68
N ASP A 343 0.01 14.11 -11.76
CA ASP A 343 -0.53 12.80 -12.09
C ASP A 343 -1.52 12.88 -13.24
N ALA A 344 -1.40 11.94 -14.19
CA ALA A 344 -2.46 11.60 -15.12
C ALA A 344 -3.23 10.40 -14.54
N ILE A 345 -4.53 10.59 -14.31
CA ILE A 345 -5.38 9.64 -13.59
C ILE A 345 -6.52 9.21 -14.51
N LYS A 346 -6.58 7.92 -14.83
CA LYS A 346 -7.63 7.32 -15.66
C LYS A 346 -8.57 6.49 -14.81
N LEU A 347 -9.87 6.74 -14.91
CA LEU A 347 -10.90 5.91 -14.30
C LEU A 347 -11.11 4.62 -15.07
N VAL A 348 -11.03 3.48 -14.38
CA VAL A 348 -11.41 2.17 -14.92
C VAL A 348 -12.84 1.84 -14.51
N SER A 349 -13.12 1.91 -13.21
CA SER A 349 -14.45 1.62 -12.67
C SER A 349 -14.69 2.38 -11.37
N THR A 350 -15.96 2.49 -10.99
CA THR A 350 -16.37 2.94 -9.66
C THR A 350 -17.35 1.95 -9.07
N ASN A 351 -17.25 1.74 -7.77
CA ASN A 351 -18.32 1.15 -6.99
C ASN A 351 -19.04 2.25 -6.23
N ASP A 352 -20.33 2.46 -6.50
CA ASP A 352 -21.16 3.44 -5.78
C ASP A 352 -21.96 2.75 -4.66
N SER A 353 -21.22 2.19 -3.70
CA SER A 353 -21.83 1.56 -2.52
C SER A 353 -22.43 2.59 -1.55
N ALA A 354 -23.42 2.14 -0.79
CA ALA A 354 -23.97 2.89 0.35
C ALA A 354 -22.96 3.09 1.49
N PHE A 355 -21.87 2.31 1.53
CA PHE A 355 -20.83 2.40 2.55
C PHE A 355 -19.60 3.13 2.03
N ASN A 356 -19.21 4.22 2.69
CA ASN A 356 -18.02 4.98 2.31
C ASN A 356 -16.71 4.32 2.73
N THR A 357 -16.73 3.50 3.79
CA THR A 357 -15.53 2.83 4.33
C THR A 357 -15.84 1.38 4.69
N TYR A 358 -14.79 0.56 4.75
CA TYR A 358 -14.89 -0.83 5.19
C TYR A 358 -15.40 -0.95 6.62
N GLU A 359 -14.98 -0.05 7.51
CA GLU A 359 -15.37 -0.06 8.92
C GLU A 359 -16.88 0.22 9.07
N ASN A 360 -17.44 1.11 8.26
CA ASN A 360 -18.88 1.38 8.27
C ASN A 360 -19.68 0.17 7.79
N TRP A 361 -19.19 -0.49 6.72
CA TRP A 361 -19.78 -1.72 6.21
C TRP A 361 -19.70 -2.85 7.25
N LEU A 362 -18.53 -3.07 7.84
CA LEU A 362 -18.29 -4.11 8.83
C LEU A 362 -19.14 -3.88 10.08
N ALA A 363 -19.22 -2.64 10.56
CA ALA A 363 -20.07 -2.28 11.70
C ALA A 363 -21.55 -2.58 11.42
N ASP A 364 -22.03 -2.35 10.20
CA ASP A 364 -23.38 -2.70 9.82
C ASP A 364 -23.63 -4.22 9.83
N LYS A 365 -22.70 -4.99 9.25
CA LYS A 365 -22.76 -6.47 9.28
C LYS A 365 -22.72 -7.02 10.71
N LYS A 366 -21.86 -6.45 11.58
CA LYS A 366 -21.76 -6.83 13.00
C LYS A 366 -23.06 -6.64 13.78
N LYS A 367 -23.98 -5.74 13.39
CA LYS A 367 -25.29 -5.59 14.04
C LYS A 367 -26.18 -6.84 13.93
N THR A 368 -25.90 -7.70 12.96
CA THR A 368 -26.65 -8.96 12.78
C THR A 368 -26.12 -10.09 13.67
N ALA A 369 -25.00 -9.88 14.37
CA ALA A 369 -24.46 -10.82 15.33
C ALA A 369 -25.18 -10.71 16.68
N VAL A 370 -25.39 -11.84 17.35
CA VAL A 370 -25.89 -11.89 18.72
C VAL A 370 -24.69 -12.02 19.65
N ILE A 371 -24.42 -10.99 20.46
CA ILE A 371 -23.32 -10.99 21.43
C ILE A 371 -23.85 -11.35 22.81
N ASN A 372 -23.36 -12.45 23.38
CA ASN A 372 -23.80 -12.99 24.68
C ASN A 372 -22.88 -12.55 25.83
N GLY A 373 -21.82 -11.80 25.53
CA GLY A 373 -20.82 -11.30 26.47
C GLY A 373 -19.71 -12.32 26.74
N LEU A 374 -18.47 -11.81 26.83
CA LEU A 374 -17.26 -12.62 27.09
C LEU A 374 -17.30 -13.32 28.45
#